data_AF-H2ZBV1-F1
#
_entry.id   AF-H2ZBV1-F1
#
_cell.length_a   1.000
_cell.length_b   1.000
_cell.length_c   1.000
_cell.angle_alpha   90.00
_cell.angle_beta   90.00
_cell.angle_gamma   90.00
#
_symmetry.space_group_name_H-M   'P 1'
#
loop_
_entity.id
_entity.type
_entity.pdbx_description
1 polymer ?
#
loop_
_entity_poly.entity_id
_entity_poly.type
_entity_poly.pdbx_seq_one_letter_code
_entity_poly.pdbx_strand_id
1 'polypeptide(L)'
;MLKLQGIHLGEDVTADDPDFLMEIMEINEEVADASIDQLKEIQSSIKAILSKLTLQIAREFHDNNFEMAKQHLIKFKYYNNIDEKLKEIIPPV
;
A
#
# COMPACT_ATOMS: atom_id res chain seq x y z
N MET A 1 16.75 -6.46 1.73
CA MET A 1 16.62 -7.85 2.19
C MET A 1 16.14 -8.79 1.10
N LEU A 2 14.98 -8.58 0.45
CA LEU A 2 14.54 -9.45 -0.67
C LEU A 2 15.57 -9.59 -1.81
N LYS A 3 16.19 -8.49 -2.24
CA LYS A 3 17.26 -8.53 -3.26
C LYS A 3 18.45 -9.41 -2.84
N LEU A 4 18.75 -9.49 -1.54
CA LEU A 4 19.81 -10.36 -1.01
C LEU A 4 19.42 -11.84 -1.07
N GLN A 5 18.12 -12.14 -1.15
CA GLN A 5 17.55 -13.47 -1.36
C GLN A 5 17.28 -13.76 -2.86
N GLY A 6 17.77 -12.91 -3.77
CA GLY A 6 17.54 -13.06 -5.22
C GLY A 6 16.14 -12.69 -5.69
N ILE A 7 15.30 -12.13 -4.82
CA ILE A 7 13.92 -11.77 -5.15
C ILE A 7 13.85 -10.32 -5.62
N HIS A 8 13.44 -10.15 -6.88
CA HIS A 8 13.19 -8.85 -7.49
C HIS A 8 11.71 -8.47 -7.35
N LEU A 9 11.47 -7.23 -6.94
CA LEU A 9 10.16 -6.58 -7.06
C LEU A 9 10.00 -6.15 -8.52
N GLY A 10 9.44 -7.01 -9.36
CA GLY A 10 9.02 -6.64 -10.71
C GLY A 10 7.86 -5.64 -10.68
N GLU A 11 7.70 -4.84 -11.73
CA GLU A 11 6.60 -3.88 -11.86
C GLU A 11 5.25 -4.57 -12.15
N ASP A 12 5.28 -5.82 -12.67
CA ASP A 12 4.09 -6.55 -13.14
C ASP A 12 3.27 -7.25 -12.04
N VAL A 13 3.75 -7.32 -10.80
CA VAL A 13 3.15 -8.22 -9.79
C VAL A 13 1.73 -7.78 -9.36
N THR A 14 1.35 -6.53 -9.63
CA THR A 14 -0.02 -6.07 -9.41
C THR A 14 -1.01 -6.48 -10.48
N ALA A 15 -0.57 -6.87 -11.67
CA ALA A 15 -1.48 -7.31 -12.72
C ALA A 15 -2.14 -8.67 -12.41
N ASP A 16 -1.51 -9.48 -11.54
CA ASP A 16 -1.92 -10.84 -11.22
C ASP A 16 -2.88 -10.96 -10.01
N ASP A 17 -3.24 -9.85 -9.36
CA ASP A 17 -4.17 -9.80 -8.20
C ASP A 17 -5.39 -8.92 -8.55
N PRO A 18 -6.42 -9.46 -9.23
CA PRO A 18 -7.60 -8.69 -9.65
C PRO A 18 -8.36 -8.05 -8.49
N ASP A 19 -8.40 -8.71 -7.33
CA ASP A 19 -9.07 -8.19 -6.14
C ASP A 19 -8.33 -6.95 -5.63
N PHE A 20 -7.00 -6.99 -5.61
CA PHE A 20 -6.19 -5.81 -5.25
C PHE A 20 -6.29 -4.68 -6.27
N LEU A 21 -6.39 -4.99 -7.57
CA LEU A 21 -6.63 -3.98 -8.59
C LEU A 21 -7.98 -3.29 -8.42
N MET A 22 -9.03 -4.05 -8.10
CA MET A 22 -10.35 -3.52 -7.81
C MET A 22 -10.32 -2.59 -6.60
N GLU A 23 -9.67 -3.01 -5.51
CA GLU A 23 -9.49 -2.17 -4.31
C GLU A 23 -8.76 -0.86 -4.64
N ILE A 24 -7.69 -0.90 -5.44
CA ILE A 24 -6.97 0.31 -5.88
C ILE A 24 -7.89 1.23 -6.69
N MET A 25 -8.71 0.68 -7.58
CA MET A 25 -9.66 1.47 -8.38
C MET A 25 -10.70 2.16 -7.51
N GLU A 26 -11.29 1.43 -6.57
CA GLU A 26 -12.28 1.97 -5.62
C GLU A 26 -11.69 3.11 -4.79
N ILE A 27 -10.49 2.94 -4.23
CA ILE A 27 -9.83 3.99 -3.45
C ILE A 27 -9.53 5.22 -4.31
N ASN A 28 -9.11 5.03 -5.56
CA ASN A 28 -8.85 6.15 -6.46
C ASN A 28 -10.12 6.93 -6.81
N GLU A 29 -11.25 6.25 -6.98
CA GLU A 29 -12.55 6.89 -7.20
C GLU A 29 -13.00 7.65 -5.96
N GLU A 30 -12.89 7.04 -4.78
CA GLU A 30 -13.23 7.68 -3.49
C GLU A 30 -12.38 8.95 -3.27
N VAL A 31 -11.08 8.89 -3.55
CA VAL A 31 -10.17 10.04 -3.44
C VAL A 31 -10.51 11.14 -4.46
N ALA A 32 -10.95 10.79 -5.66
CA ALA A 32 -11.27 11.78 -6.70
C ALA A 32 -12.50 12.63 -6.35
N ASP A 33 -13.49 12.03 -5.68
CA ASP A 33 -14.77 12.67 -5.35
C ASP A 33 -14.84 13.17 -3.90
N ALA A 34 -13.83 12.91 -3.07
CA ALA A 34 -13.81 13.27 -1.66
C ALA A 34 -13.53 14.76 -1.39
N SER A 35 -14.22 15.31 -0.39
CA SER A 35 -13.89 16.59 0.24
C SER A 35 -12.63 16.50 1.11
N ILE A 36 -12.05 17.64 1.51
CA ILE A 36 -10.84 17.66 2.35
C ILE A 36 -10.99 16.87 3.66
N ASP A 37 -12.17 16.93 4.30
CA ASP A 37 -12.40 16.19 5.55
C ASP A 37 -12.51 14.69 5.30
N GLN A 38 -13.16 14.27 4.21
CA GLN A 38 -13.18 12.87 3.78
C GLN A 38 -11.78 12.37 3.39
N LEU A 39 -10.97 13.18 2.70
CA LEU A 39 -9.59 12.84 2.37
C LEU A 39 -8.75 12.58 3.63
N LYS A 40 -8.99 13.31 4.73
CA LYS A 40 -8.32 13.03 6.02
C LYS A 40 -8.75 11.70 6.62
N GLU A 41 -10.03 11.34 6.53
CA GLU A 41 -10.53 10.03 6.97
C GLU A 41 -9.92 8.89 6.14
N ILE A 42 -9.90 9.03 4.82
CA ILE A 42 -9.24 8.10 3.89
C ILE A 42 -7.75 7.98 4.23
N GLN A 43 -7.05 9.10 4.43
CA GLN A 43 -5.64 9.09 4.82
C GLN A 43 -5.40 8.35 6.15
N SER A 44 -6.29 8.52 7.13
CA SER A 44 -6.21 7.80 8.40
C SER A 44 -6.35 6.28 8.20
N SER A 45 -7.30 5.85 7.36
CA SER A 45 -7.48 4.44 6.99
C SER A 45 -6.25 3.87 6.29
N ILE A 46 -5.69 4.61 5.33
CA ILE A 46 -4.47 4.22 4.61
C ILE A 46 -3.28 4.07 5.56
N LYS A 47 -3.11 5.00 6.52
CA LYS A 47 -2.05 4.90 7.54
C LYS A 47 -2.21 3.68 8.44
N ALA A 48 -3.45 3.31 8.78
CA ALA A 48 -3.72 2.08 9.53
C ALA A 48 -3.34 0.82 8.72
N ILE A 49 -3.64 0.80 7.42
CA ILE A 49 -3.25 -0.27 6.50
C ILE A 49 -1.72 -0.38 6.40
N LEU A 50 -1.02 0.74 6.21
CA LEU A 50 0.45 0.79 6.15
C LEU A 50 1.11 0.25 7.43
N SER A 51 0.56 0.61 8.60
CA SER A 51 1.03 0.10 9.88
C SER A 51 0.85 -1.43 9.98
N LYS A 52 -0.33 -1.94 9.60
CA LYS A 52 -0.60 -3.38 9.56
C LYS A 52 0.33 -4.12 8.60
N LEU A 53 0.51 -3.61 7.39
CA LEU A 53 1.41 -4.18 6.39
C LEU A 53 2.86 -4.20 6.89
N THR A 54 3.31 -3.15 7.60
CA THR A 54 4.66 -3.11 8.20
C THR A 54 4.86 -4.26 9.17
N LEU A 55 3.88 -4.52 10.05
CA LEU A 55 3.93 -5.63 11.00
C LEU A 55 3.90 -6.99 10.29
N GLN A 56 3.07 -7.14 9.26
CA GLN A 56 3.00 -8.37 8.47
C GLN A 56 4.31 -8.64 7.74
N ILE A 57 4.88 -7.64 7.06
CA ILE A 57 6.16 -7.74 6.36
C ILE A 57 7.26 -8.16 7.33
N ALA A 58 7.36 -7.52 8.50
CA ALA A 58 8.35 -7.86 9.51
C ALA A 58 8.22 -9.33 9.97
N ARG A 59 6.99 -9.81 10.17
CA ARG A 59 6.72 -11.21 10.50
C ARG A 59 7.13 -12.16 9.38
N GLU A 60 6.74 -11.88 8.13
CA GLU A 60 7.10 -12.74 6.99
C GLU A 60 8.62 -12.81 6.79
N PHE A 61 9.35 -11.71 7.03
CA PHE A 61 10.82 -11.74 7.02
C PHE A 61 11.40 -12.59 8.16
N HIS A 62 10.83 -12.51 9.37
CA HIS A 62 11.26 -13.35 10.50
C HIS A 62 11.05 -14.84 10.21
N ASP A 63 9.93 -15.18 9.59
CA ASP A 63 9.53 -16.55 9.28
C ASP A 63 10.16 -17.07 7.97
N ASN A 64 11.01 -16.27 7.30
CA ASN A 64 11.62 -16.54 5.98
C ASN A 64 10.60 -16.75 4.83
N ASN A 65 9.38 -16.27 4.99
CA ASN A 65 8.32 -16.32 3.98
C ASN A 65 8.48 -15.19 2.96
N PHE A 66 9.57 -15.22 2.19
CA PHE A 66 9.96 -14.08 1.35
C PHE A 66 8.99 -13.79 0.19
N GLU A 67 8.25 -14.79 -0.30
CA GLU A 67 7.22 -14.55 -1.34
C GLU A 67 6.03 -13.78 -0.77
N MET A 68 5.57 -14.12 0.44
CA MET A 68 4.53 -13.34 1.12
C MET A 68 5.03 -11.94 1.50
N ALA A 69 6.29 -11.83 1.96
CA ALA A 69 6.90 -10.53 2.24
C ALA A 69 6.94 -9.65 0.97
N LYS A 70 7.25 -10.23 -0.19
CA LYS A 70 7.22 -9.54 -1.49
C LYS A 70 5.80 -9.08 -1.83
N GLN A 71 4.79 -9.93 -1.71
CA GLN A 71 3.39 -9.56 -1.95
C GLN A 71 2.93 -8.40 -1.05
N HIS A 72 3.18 -8.49 0.25
CA HIS A 72 2.85 -7.40 1.18
C HIS A 72 3.62 -6.10 0.89
N LEU A 73 4.89 -6.19 0.47
CA LEU A 73 5.68 -5.02 0.08
C LEU A 73 5.15 -4.31 -1.17
N ILE A 74 4.62 -5.07 -2.13
CA ILE A 74 3.96 -4.49 -3.31
C ILE A 74 2.75 -3.69 -2.85
N LYS A 75 1.85 -4.31 -2.07
CA LYS A 75 0.68 -3.62 -1.51
C LYS A 75 1.08 -2.36 -0.73
N PHE A 76 2.10 -2.47 0.12
CA PHE A 76 2.64 -1.33 0.88
C PHE A 76 3.07 -0.18 -0.04
N LYS A 77 3.81 -0.46 -1.13
CA LYS A 77 4.24 0.57 -2.08
C LYS A 77 3.05 1.33 -2.67
N TYR A 78 1.96 0.65 -2.99
CA TYR A 78 0.76 1.28 -3.52
C TYR A 78 0.07 2.19 -2.51
N TYR A 79 -0.26 1.69 -1.32
CA TYR A 79 -0.88 2.53 -0.28
C TYR A 79 0.01 3.71 0.12
N ASN A 80 1.34 3.52 0.14
CA ASN A 80 2.27 4.59 0.44
C ASN A 80 2.22 5.68 -0.65
N ASN A 81 2.13 5.30 -1.92
CA ASN A 81 1.96 6.28 -2.99
C ASN A 81 0.64 7.07 -2.87
N ILE A 82 -0.44 6.44 -2.41
CA ILE A 82 -1.71 7.12 -2.16
C ILE A 82 -1.56 8.08 -0.96
N ASP A 83 -0.96 7.65 0.15
CA ASP A 83 -0.70 8.51 1.32
C ASP A 83 0.14 9.74 0.96
N GLU A 84 1.18 9.58 0.14
CA GLU A 84 2.01 10.69 -0.36
C GLU A 84 1.20 11.66 -1.22
N LYS A 85 0.37 11.16 -2.17
CA LYS A 85 -0.53 12.03 -2.95
C LYS A 85 -1.52 12.77 -2.06
N LEU A 86 -2.09 12.11 -1.05
CA LEU A 86 -3.01 12.74 -0.11
C LEU A 86 -2.33 13.84 0.71
N LYS A 87 -1.06 13.69 1.08
CA LYS A 87 -0.28 14.75 1.76
C LYS A 87 -0.07 15.99 0.89
N GLU A 88 -0.03 15.84 -0.44
CA GLU A 88 0.07 16.97 -1.37
C GLU A 88 -1.26 17.74 -1.50
N ILE A 89 -2.39 17.03 -1.36
CA ILE A 89 -3.75 17.59 -1.51
C ILE A 89 -4.27 18.18 -0.18
N ILE A 90 -4.05 17.47 0.92
CA ILE A 90 -4.54 17.84 2.24
C ILE A 90 -3.65 18.96 2.81
N PRO A 91 -4.22 20.13 3.16
CA PRO A 91 -3.45 21.22 3.75
C PRO A 91 -2.80 20.78 5.06
N PRO A 92 -1.55 21.20 5.34
CA PRO A 92 -0.93 20.98 6.64
C PRO A 92 -1.77 21.64 7.73
N VAL A 93 -1.91 20.96 8.86
CA VAL A 93 -2.64 21.42 10.05
C VAL A 93 -1.80 22.44 10.82
#